data_AF-A0A5K1F8M7-F1
#
_entry.id   AF-A0A5K1F8M7-F1
#
_cell.length_a   1.000
_cell.length_b   1.000
_cell.length_c   1.000
_cell.angle_alpha   90.00
_cell.angle_beta   90.00
_cell.angle_gamma   90.00
#
_symmetry.space_group_name_H-M   'P 1'
#
loop_
_entity.id
_entity.type
_entity.pdbx_description
1 polymer ?
#
loop_
_entity_poly.entity_id
_entity_poly.type
_entity_poly.pdbx_seq_one_letter_code
_entity_poly.pdbx_strand_id
1 'polypeptide(L)' 'NDDSVETYIGKFKRICDDLSAIEKSVDEGAQVYWLLQGLGEGYEAFIASMLQPPTLPYEE' A
#
# COMPACT_ATOMS: atom_id res chain seq x y z
N ASN A 1 -3.75 20.26 -4.71
CA ASN A 1 -2.73 19.93 -3.70
C ASN A 1 -2.20 18.58 -4.08
N ASP A 2 -1.13 18.58 -4.87
CA ASP A 2 -0.44 17.35 -5.26
C ASP A 2 0.46 16.98 -4.08
N ASP A 3 -0.13 16.39 -3.03
CA ASP A 3 0.66 15.74 -2.01
C ASP A 3 1.41 14.60 -2.71
N SER A 4 2.71 14.78 -2.93
CA SER A 4 3.56 13.76 -3.53
C SER A 4 3.38 12.42 -2.81
N VAL A 5 3.58 11.31 -3.53
CA VAL A 5 3.46 9.94 -2.98
C VAL A 5 4.27 9.78 -1.70
N GLU A 6 5.41 10.47 -1.59
CA GLU A 6 6.25 10.47 -0.40
C GLU A 6 5.51 11.04 0.83
N THR A 7 4.76 12.13 0.66
CA THR A 7 3.93 12.72 1.71
C THR A 7 2.76 11.81 2.08
N TYR A 8 2.15 11.13 1.10
CA TYR A 8 1.10 10.15 1.33
C TYR A 8 1.62 8.94 2.14
N ILE A 9 2.74 8.34 1.71
CA ILE A 9 3.40 7.24 2.42
C ILE A 9 3.80 7.67 3.84
N GLY A 10 4.31 8.88 4.02
CA GLY A 10 4.65 9.42 5.34
C GLY A 10 3.43 9.51 6.28
N LYS A 11 2.29 9.98 5.78
CA LYS A 11 1.03 10.01 6.53
C LYS A 11 0.55 8.59 6.86
N PHE A 12 0.60 7.67 5.90
CA PHE A 12 0.19 6.28 6.09
C PHE A 12 1.05 5.56 7.14
N LYS A 13 2.38 5.75 7.09
CA LYS A 13 3.32 5.18 8.07
C LYS A 13 3.00 5.66 9.49
N ARG A 14 2.68 6.95 9.65
CA ARG A 14 2.30 7.51 10.95
C ARG A 14 1.02 6.88 11.50
N ILE A 15 0.05 6.58 10.64
CA ILE A 15 -1.18 5.87 11.04
C ILE A 15 -0.86 4.44 11.49
N CYS A 16 0.00 3.73 10.75
CA CYS A 16 0.43 2.38 11.14
C CYS A 16 1.19 2.36 12.46
N ASP A 17 2.05 3.35 12.69
CA ASP A 17 2.81 3.52 13.94
C ASP A 17 1.88 3.81 15.13
N ASP A 18 0.89 4.69 14.94
CA ASP A 18 -0.13 5.01 15.96
C ASP A 18 -0.99 3.78 16.29
N LEU A 19 -1.40 3.00 15.27
CA LEU A 19 -2.11 1.74 15.44
C LEU A 19 -1.26 0.67 16.16
N SER A 20 0.03 0.61 15.86
CA SER A 20 0.99 -0.26 16.54
C SER A 20 1.16 0.14 18.02
N ALA A 21 1.22 1.43 18.30
CA ALA A 21 1.36 1.98 19.66
C ALA A 21 0.16 1.66 20.57
N ILE A 22 -1.04 1.46 19.99
CA ILE A 22 -2.25 1.05 20.73
C ILE A 22 -2.49 -0.47 20.71
N GLU A 23 -1.47 -1.27 20.37
CA GLU A 23 -1.55 -2.74 20.26
C GLU A 23 -2.57 -3.26 19.24
N LYS A 24 -3.04 -2.38 18.33
CA LYS A 24 -3.86 -2.74 17.16
C LYS A 24 -2.97 -2.86 15.93
N SER A 25 -1.91 -3.64 16.04
CA SER A 25 -1.05 -3.94 14.89
C SER A 25 -1.91 -4.56 13.78
N VAL A 26 -1.99 -3.88 12.65
CA VAL A 26 -2.63 -4.40 11.44
C VAL A 26 -1.65 -5.37 10.79
N ASP A 27 -2.15 -6.48 10.27
CA ASP A 27 -1.34 -7.40 9.47
C ASP A 27 -0.64 -6.68 8.32
N GLU A 28 0.63 -7.01 8.06
CA GLU A 28 1.45 -6.33 7.05
C GLU A 28 0.82 -6.41 5.65
N GLY A 29 0.18 -7.53 5.31
CA GLY A 29 -0.54 -7.70 4.05
C GLY A 29 -1.75 -6.78 3.93
N ALA A 30 -2.49 -6.60 5.03
CA ALA A 30 -3.59 -5.65 5.08
C ALA A 30 -3.07 -4.20 5.01
N GLN A 31 -1.96 -3.86 5.67
CA GLN A 31 -1.34 -2.53 5.57
C GLN A 31 -0.96 -2.19 4.12
N VAL A 32 -0.32 -3.13 3.41
CA VAL A 32 0.05 -2.94 2.00
C VAL A 32 -1.19 -2.78 1.12
N TYR A 33 -2.24 -3.58 1.35
CA TYR A 33 -3.51 -3.44 0.62
C TYR A 33 -4.14 -2.05 0.79
N TRP A 34 -4.25 -1.56 2.03
CA TRP A 34 -4.81 -0.23 2.32
C TRP A 34 -3.95 0.90 1.77
N LEU A 35 -2.61 0.75 1.83
CA LEU A 35 -1.68 1.71 1.24
C LEU A 35 -1.95 1.83 -0.26
N LEU A 36 -1.95 0.70 -0.98
CA LEU A 36 -2.17 0.61 -2.42
C LEU A 36 -3.51 1.22 -2.82
N GLN A 37 -4.59 0.88 -2.13
CA GLN A 37 -5.93 1.42 -2.39
C GLN A 37 -6.00 2.96 -2.29
N GLY A 38 -5.18 3.60 -1.45
CA GLY A 38 -5.21 5.05 -1.29
C GLY A 38 -4.22 5.85 -2.15
N LEU A 39 -3.41 5.21 -3.01
CA LEU A 39 -2.56 5.93 -3.98
C LEU A 39 -3.37 6.67 -5.05
N GLY A 40 -4.62 6.28 -5.29
CA GLY A 40 -5.54 6.91 -6.24
C GLY A 40 -5.42 6.42 -7.68
N GLU A 41 -6.27 6.97 -8.55
CA GLU A 41 -6.50 6.47 -9.93
C GLU A 41 -5.25 6.57 -10.83
N GLY A 42 -4.30 7.46 -10.50
CA GLY A 42 -3.03 7.56 -11.21
C GLY A 42 -2.09 6.35 -11.04
N TYR A 43 -2.37 5.48 -10.07
CA TYR A 43 -1.55 4.31 -9.75
C TYR A 43 -2.30 2.99 -9.93
N GLU A 44 -3.45 2.96 -10.59
CA GLU A 44 -4.26 1.73 -10.75
C GLU A 44 -3.47 0.58 -11.38
N ALA A 45 -2.66 0.84 -12.41
CA ALA A 45 -1.84 -0.19 -13.04
C ALA A 45 -0.79 -0.79 -12.07
N PHE A 46 -0.23 0.03 -11.19
CA PHE A 46 0.70 -0.40 -10.15
C PHE A 46 -0.02 -1.20 -9.06
N ILE A 47 -1.18 -0.72 -8.61
CA ILE A 47 -2.04 -1.40 -7.63
C ILE A 47 -2.46 -2.77 -8.16
N ALA A 48 -2.92 -2.85 -9.42
CA ALA A 48 -3.30 -4.09 -10.06
C ALA A 48 -2.12 -5.07 -10.16
N SER A 49 -0.92 -4.58 -10.51
CA SER A 49 0.28 -5.43 -10.59
C SER A 49 0.80 -5.91 -9.24
N MET A 50 0.56 -5.15 -8.15
CA MET A 50 0.98 -5.53 -6.80
C MET A 50 -0.04 -6.45 -6.12
N LEU A 51 -1.34 -6.29 -6.41
CA LEU A 51 -2.41 -7.13 -5.89
C LEU A 51 -2.58 -8.43 -6.67
N GLN A 52 -2.36 -8.37 -7.98
CA GLN A 52 -2.38 -9.51 -8.85
C GLN A 52 -0.91 -9.87 -9.15
N PRO A 53 -0.29 -10.80 -8.40
CA PRO A 53 0.98 -11.33 -8.85
C PRO A 53 0.77 -11.82 -10.29
N PRO A 54 1.60 -11.41 -11.25
CA PRO A 54 1.56 -12.04 -12.55
C PRO A 54 1.80 -13.53 -12.28
N THR A 55 0.74 -14.33 -12.41
CA THR A 55 0.88 -15.77 -12.65
C THR A 55 1.49 -15.90 -14.04
N LEU A 56 2.75 -15.54 -14.15
CA LEU A 56 3.62 -16.04 -15.17
C LEU A 56 4.22 -17.29 -14.55
N PRO A 57 3.82 -18.50 -14.97
CA PRO A 57 4.84 -19.53 -15.00
C PRO A 57 5.97 -18.93 -15.83
N TYR A 58 7.15 -18.81 -15.23
CA TYR A 58 8.36 -18.59 -16.01
C TYR A 58 8.48 -19.83 -16.90
N GLU A 59 7.89 -19.80 -18.10
CA GLU A 59 8.29 -20.71 -19.17
C GLU A 59 9.63 -20.17 -19.67
N GLU A 60 10.63 -21.05 -19.50
CA GLU A 60 12.05 -20.98 -19.80
C GLU A 60 12.43 -20.24 -21.10
#